data_AF-U7V517-F1
#
_entry.id   AF-U7V517-F1
#
_cell.length_a   1.000
_cell.length_b   1.000
_cell.length_c   1.000
_cell.angle_alpha   90.00
_cell.angle_beta   90.00
_cell.angle_gamma   90.00
#
_symmetry.space_group_name_H-M   'P 1'
#
loop_
_entity.id
_entity.type
_entity.pdbx_description
1 polymer ?
#
loop_
_entity_poly.entity_id
_entity_poly.type
_entity_poly.pdbx_seq_one_letter_code
_entity_poly.pdbx_strand_id
1 'polypeptide(L)'
;MSASAPKSTTDTAPELQLTEEERELLSIRTVPEFEAAQAARRRAKALAKAPESHLATVRRARKINRILGETYPYAVAELDFTNAFELLIATVLSAQTTDVRVNQVTPALFARYPDAPALAAATEEEVEPYIQSLGFYRAKAKSIVKLARQLTDDYDGEVPGTLDKLVKLAGVGRKTANVVLGNAFGVPGLTVDTHFGRLSRRMGLTTEDDPVKVEHDVAELIEPREWTDFSHRMVYHGRRICHARKPACGVCPIADLCQSWGEGETDETKARKLMKYEMAPGRERLHLRFLTGATRRQLHAEGYPLSA
;
A
#
# COMPACT_ATOMS: atom_id res chain seq x y z
N MET A 1 41.44 42.66 -18.46
CA MET A 1 40.34 43.10 -17.58
C MET A 1 39.07 42.37 -18.00
N SER A 2 38.85 41.16 -17.48
CA SER A 2 37.61 40.41 -17.69
C SER A 2 36.79 40.49 -16.42
N ALA A 3 35.66 41.18 -16.48
CA ALA A 3 34.70 41.27 -15.41
C ALA A 3 34.02 39.92 -15.22
N SER A 4 34.17 39.34 -14.03
CA SER A 4 33.45 38.14 -13.61
C SER A 4 32.07 38.56 -13.11
N ALA A 5 31.01 38.05 -13.74
CA ALA A 5 29.64 38.25 -13.27
C ALA A 5 29.40 37.46 -11.97
N PRO A 6 28.70 38.02 -10.96
CA PRO A 6 28.40 37.31 -9.73
C PRO A 6 27.31 36.26 -9.98
N LYS A 7 27.55 35.02 -9.55
CA LYS A 7 26.53 33.98 -9.49
C LYS A 7 25.55 34.34 -8.36
N SER A 8 24.31 34.66 -8.75
CA SER A 8 23.19 34.85 -7.84
C SER A 8 22.94 33.57 -7.03
N THR A 9 22.84 33.75 -5.73
CA THR A 9 22.61 32.75 -4.69
C THR A 9 21.13 32.40 -4.54
N THR A 10 20.89 31.12 -4.26
CA THR A 10 19.73 30.56 -3.52
C THR A 10 18.33 30.90 -4.05
N ASP A 11 17.87 30.06 -4.98
CA ASP A 11 16.44 29.86 -5.27
C ASP A 11 15.88 28.90 -4.19
N THR A 12 15.69 29.40 -2.97
CA THR A 12 14.91 28.69 -1.95
C THR A 12 13.45 28.76 -2.36
N ALA A 13 12.87 27.62 -2.74
CA ALA A 13 11.43 27.48 -2.93
C ALA A 13 10.70 28.14 -1.74
N PRO A 14 9.63 28.90 -1.96
CA PRO A 14 8.94 29.61 -0.89
C PRO A 14 8.51 28.61 0.19
N GLU A 15 8.91 28.89 1.43
CA GLU A 15 8.49 28.12 2.60
C GLU A 15 6.97 28.06 2.61
N LEU A 16 6.42 26.85 2.50
CA LEU A 16 4.99 26.64 2.43
C LEU A 16 4.38 27.11 3.75
N GLN A 17 3.68 28.25 3.73
CA GLN A 17 2.99 28.77 4.92
C GLN A 17 1.78 27.87 5.22
N LEU A 18 1.93 27.02 6.24
CA LEU A 18 0.85 26.18 6.78
C LEU A 18 0.15 26.90 7.93
N THR A 19 -1.15 26.69 8.10
CA THR A 19 -1.86 27.11 9.32
C THR A 19 -1.50 26.19 10.50
N GLU A 20 -1.89 26.56 11.71
CA GLU A 20 -1.72 25.70 12.89
C GLU A 20 -2.55 24.42 12.77
N GLU A 21 -3.80 24.54 12.33
CA GLU A 21 -4.70 23.40 12.04
C GLU A 21 -4.11 22.45 10.99
N GLU A 22 -3.52 22.99 9.91
CA GLU A 22 -2.86 22.19 8.89
C GLU A 22 -1.63 21.46 9.44
N ARG A 23 -0.85 22.10 10.32
CA ARG A 23 0.29 21.45 11.01
C ARG A 23 -0.18 20.35 11.95
N GLU A 24 -1.28 20.54 12.66
CA GLU A 24 -1.86 19.53 13.53
C GLU A 24 -2.35 18.32 12.73
N LEU A 25 -3.06 18.53 11.61
CA LEU A 25 -3.49 17.45 10.72
C LEU A 25 -2.32 16.66 10.14
N LEU A 26 -1.24 17.33 9.76
CA LEU A 26 -0.02 16.69 9.23
C LEU A 26 0.80 15.97 10.30
N SER A 27 0.53 16.24 11.58
CA SER A 27 1.25 15.64 12.69
C SER A 27 0.90 14.16 12.79
N ILE A 28 1.88 13.31 12.48
CA ILE A 28 1.81 11.90 12.78
C ILE A 28 2.44 11.64 14.14
N ARG A 29 1.99 10.58 14.83
CA ARG A 29 2.70 10.06 16.00
C ARG A 29 4.18 9.83 15.63
N THR A 30 5.08 10.41 16.40
CA THR A 30 6.50 10.06 16.39
C THR A 30 6.90 9.58 17.77
N VAL A 31 7.96 8.78 17.84
CA VAL A 31 8.49 8.27 19.10
C VAL A 31 9.92 8.79 19.21
N PRO A 32 10.25 9.58 20.25
CA PRO A 32 11.61 10.05 20.45
C PRO A 32 12.62 8.90 20.46
N GLU A 33 13.79 9.11 19.86
CA GLU A 33 14.81 8.06 19.70
C GLU A 33 15.17 7.40 21.03
N PHE A 34 15.31 8.18 22.10
CA PHE A 34 15.65 7.63 23.42
C PHE A 34 14.56 6.71 23.99
N GLU A 35 13.28 7.01 23.75
CA GLU A 35 12.16 6.16 24.19
C GLU A 35 12.12 4.87 23.37
N ALA A 36 12.25 4.98 22.04
CA ALA A 36 12.30 3.83 21.16
C ALA A 36 13.48 2.90 21.49
N ALA A 37 14.67 3.47 21.72
CA ALA A 37 15.85 2.73 22.14
C ALA A 37 15.67 2.04 23.49
N GLN A 38 15.06 2.73 24.47
CA GLN A 38 14.78 2.13 25.77
C GLN A 38 13.76 0.99 25.66
N ALA A 39 12.70 1.18 24.89
CA ALA A 39 11.69 0.16 24.63
C ALA A 39 12.31 -1.08 23.95
N ALA A 40 13.14 -0.87 22.92
CA ALA A 40 13.85 -1.94 22.22
C ALA A 40 14.77 -2.74 23.17
N ARG A 41 15.57 -2.07 24.01
CA ARG A 41 16.42 -2.74 25.01
C ARG A 41 15.63 -3.56 26.01
N ARG A 42 14.51 -3.03 26.52
CA ARG A 42 13.62 -3.75 27.45
C ARG A 42 13.02 -4.98 26.77
N ARG A 43 12.57 -4.86 25.52
CA ARG A 43 12.00 -5.96 24.74
C ARG A 43 13.03 -7.04 24.45
N ALA A 44 14.23 -6.67 24.01
CA ALA A 44 15.33 -7.61 23.75
C ALA A 44 15.70 -8.41 25.01
N LYS A 45 15.79 -7.74 26.17
CA LYS A 45 16.02 -8.41 27.45
C LYS A 45 14.91 -9.39 27.83
N ALA A 46 13.65 -9.04 27.56
CA ALA A 46 12.51 -9.92 27.82
C ALA A 46 12.51 -11.13 26.88
N LEU A 47 12.70 -10.91 25.58
CA LEU A 47 12.74 -11.96 24.55
C LEU A 47 13.91 -12.93 24.72
N ALA A 48 15.04 -12.45 25.25
CA ALA A 48 16.18 -13.31 25.60
C ALA A 48 15.87 -14.28 26.76
N LYS A 49 14.86 -13.98 27.60
CA LYS A 49 14.45 -14.84 28.70
C LYS A 49 13.37 -15.84 28.28
N ALA A 50 12.38 -15.38 27.51
CA ALA A 50 11.29 -16.21 27.02
C ALA A 50 10.65 -15.55 25.78
N PRO A 51 10.07 -16.35 24.85
CA PRO A 51 9.26 -15.83 23.76
C PRO A 51 8.11 -14.94 24.27
N GLU A 52 7.73 -13.93 23.48
CA GLU A 52 6.53 -13.14 23.77
C GLU A 52 5.30 -14.06 23.78
N SER A 53 4.51 -14.00 24.86
CA SER A 53 3.28 -14.78 24.95
C SER A 53 2.29 -14.34 23.85
N HIS A 54 1.50 -15.27 23.32
CA HIS A 54 0.48 -14.98 22.32
C HIS A 54 -0.42 -13.78 22.69
N LEU A 55 -0.92 -13.71 23.94
CA LEU A 55 -1.74 -12.58 24.40
C LEU A 55 -1.03 -11.22 24.33
N ALA A 56 0.28 -11.18 24.62
CA ALA A 56 1.06 -9.96 24.49
C ALA A 56 1.25 -9.56 23.02
N THR A 57 1.50 -10.53 22.14
CA THR A 57 1.57 -10.31 20.69
C THR A 57 0.24 -9.78 20.15
N VAL A 58 -0.90 -10.36 20.54
CA VAL A 58 -2.25 -9.86 20.17
C VAL A 58 -2.44 -8.40 20.60
N ARG A 59 -2.17 -8.08 21.87
CA ARG A 59 -2.30 -6.71 22.39
C ARG A 59 -1.42 -5.72 21.62
N ARG A 60 -0.20 -6.12 21.30
CA ARG A 60 0.76 -5.29 20.56
C ARG A 60 0.34 -5.11 19.10
N ALA A 61 -0.07 -6.18 18.43
CA ALA A 61 -0.57 -6.15 17.04
C ALA A 61 -1.77 -5.23 16.89
N ARG A 62 -2.75 -5.31 17.80
CA ARG A 62 -3.93 -4.42 17.78
C ARG A 62 -3.59 -2.97 18.10
N LYS A 63 -2.63 -2.73 19.01
CA LYS A 63 -2.12 -1.37 19.27
C LYS A 63 -1.41 -0.80 18.04
N ILE A 64 -0.61 -1.62 17.34
CA ILE A 64 0.02 -1.25 16.06
C ILE A 64 -1.05 -0.92 15.02
N ASN A 65 -2.05 -1.78 14.83
CA ASN A 65 -3.14 -1.56 13.87
C ASN A 65 -3.84 -0.21 14.12
N ARG A 66 -4.18 0.10 15.38
CA ARG A 66 -4.81 1.39 15.74
C ARG A 66 -3.93 2.59 15.36
N ILE A 67 -2.65 2.57 15.76
CA ILE A 67 -1.71 3.66 15.46
C ILE A 67 -1.54 3.83 13.95
N LEU A 68 -1.44 2.73 13.19
CA LEU A 68 -1.35 2.81 11.73
C LEU A 68 -2.65 3.32 11.11
N GLY A 69 -3.81 3.02 11.69
CA GLY A 69 -5.10 3.57 11.28
C GLY A 69 -5.20 5.09 11.51
N GLU A 70 -4.66 5.58 12.62
CA GLU A 70 -4.53 7.03 12.90
C GLU A 70 -3.51 7.69 11.96
N THR A 71 -2.42 6.99 11.60
CA THR A 71 -1.38 7.51 10.71
C THR A 71 -1.84 7.57 9.25
N TYR A 72 -2.65 6.60 8.83
CA TYR A 72 -3.14 6.46 7.46
C TYR A 72 -4.67 6.32 7.42
N PRO A 73 -5.43 7.34 7.84
CA PRO A 73 -6.90 7.25 7.91
C PRO A 73 -7.53 7.13 6.51
N TYR A 74 -6.78 7.45 5.47
CA TYR A 74 -7.15 7.38 4.05
C TYR A 74 -6.58 6.14 3.34
N ALA A 75 -6.07 5.13 4.06
CA ALA A 75 -5.50 3.94 3.47
C ALA A 75 -6.57 3.07 2.76
N VAL A 76 -6.47 2.98 1.44
CA VAL A 76 -7.33 2.17 0.57
C VAL A 76 -6.47 1.45 -0.48
N ALA A 77 -7.07 0.61 -1.32
CA ALA A 77 -6.35 0.11 -2.50
C ALA A 77 -5.87 1.28 -3.38
N GLU A 78 -4.58 1.29 -3.76
CA GLU A 78 -3.99 2.38 -4.56
C GLU A 78 -4.27 2.24 -6.07
N LEU A 79 -4.93 1.15 -6.50
CA LEU A 79 -5.45 0.97 -7.85
C LEU A 79 -6.74 1.79 -8.03
N ASP A 80 -6.88 2.46 -9.16
CA ASP A 80 -8.09 3.24 -9.47
C ASP A 80 -9.16 2.36 -10.14
N PHE A 81 -10.36 2.31 -9.55
CA PHE A 81 -11.50 1.53 -10.06
C PHE A 81 -12.84 2.18 -9.65
N THR A 82 -13.92 1.82 -10.34
CA THR A 82 -15.31 2.24 -10.03
C THR A 82 -16.23 1.08 -9.66
N ASN A 83 -15.84 -0.15 -10.01
CA ASN A 83 -16.64 -1.35 -9.79
C ASN A 83 -15.73 -2.60 -9.60
N ALA A 84 -16.34 -3.74 -9.28
CA ALA A 84 -15.63 -4.99 -9.01
C ALA A 84 -14.85 -5.52 -10.23
N PHE A 85 -15.38 -5.35 -11.44
CA PHE A 85 -14.74 -5.79 -12.69
C PHE A 85 -13.45 -4.99 -12.95
N GLU A 86 -13.52 -3.67 -12.87
CA GLU A 86 -12.35 -2.80 -13.01
C GLU A 86 -11.26 -3.15 -11.98
N LEU A 87 -11.63 -3.33 -10.70
CA LEU A 87 -10.68 -3.72 -9.66
C LEU A 87 -10.03 -5.07 -9.95
N LEU A 88 -10.81 -6.05 -10.40
CA LEU A 88 -10.31 -7.38 -10.73
C LEU A 88 -9.29 -7.33 -11.87
N ILE A 89 -9.63 -6.65 -12.97
CA ILE A 89 -8.73 -6.48 -14.11
C ILE A 89 -7.47 -5.70 -13.70
N ALA A 90 -7.61 -4.58 -12.99
CA ALA A 90 -6.48 -3.79 -12.51
C ALA A 90 -5.56 -4.60 -11.59
N THR A 91 -6.11 -5.46 -10.72
CA THR A 91 -5.33 -6.30 -9.81
C THR A 91 -4.57 -7.42 -10.56
N VAL A 92 -5.16 -8.00 -11.60
CA VAL A 92 -4.43 -8.95 -12.47
C VAL A 92 -3.30 -8.22 -13.23
N LEU A 93 -3.56 -7.01 -13.72
CA LEU A 93 -2.56 -6.18 -14.41
C LEU A 93 -1.43 -5.71 -13.48
N SER A 94 -1.66 -5.56 -12.17
CA SER A 94 -0.65 -5.12 -11.20
C SER A 94 0.38 -6.20 -10.85
N ALA A 95 0.15 -7.45 -11.28
CA ALA A 95 1.15 -8.50 -11.14
C ALA A 95 2.51 -8.04 -11.71
N GLN A 96 3.52 -7.95 -10.82
CA GLN A 96 4.87 -7.47 -11.11
C GLN A 96 4.90 -6.11 -11.82
N THR A 97 3.97 -5.20 -11.48
CA THR A 97 3.87 -3.86 -12.06
C THR A 97 3.41 -2.90 -10.99
N THR A 98 3.86 -1.65 -11.04
CA THR A 98 3.47 -0.65 -10.05
C THR A 98 2.05 -0.19 -10.30
N ASP A 99 1.30 0.08 -9.22
CA ASP A 99 -0.08 0.57 -9.31
C ASP A 99 -0.16 1.86 -10.14
N VAL A 100 0.85 2.73 -10.05
CA VAL A 100 0.97 3.94 -10.89
C VAL A 100 0.92 3.62 -12.38
N ARG A 101 1.64 2.59 -12.84
CA ARG A 101 1.65 2.23 -14.27
C ARG A 101 0.32 1.60 -14.70
N VAL A 102 -0.30 0.82 -13.82
CA VAL A 102 -1.63 0.27 -14.08
C VAL A 102 -2.66 1.39 -14.22
N ASN A 103 -2.68 2.33 -13.27
CA ASN A 103 -3.61 3.47 -13.28
C ASN A 103 -3.41 4.41 -14.48
N GLN A 104 -2.23 4.42 -15.11
CA GLN A 104 -2.00 5.17 -16.35
C GLN A 104 -2.68 4.55 -17.58
N VAL A 105 -2.83 3.22 -17.60
CA VAL A 105 -3.37 2.50 -18.78
C VAL A 105 -4.84 2.13 -18.64
N THR A 106 -5.31 1.90 -17.41
CA THR A 106 -6.68 1.46 -17.16
C THR A 106 -7.77 2.43 -17.63
N PRO A 107 -7.61 3.77 -17.64
CA PRO A 107 -8.67 4.66 -18.12
C PRO A 107 -9.02 4.43 -19.59
N ALA A 108 -8.01 4.30 -20.47
CA ALA A 108 -8.22 4.05 -21.88
C ALA A 108 -8.74 2.62 -22.14
N LEU A 109 -8.23 1.65 -21.38
CA LEU A 109 -8.69 0.26 -21.45
C LEU A 109 -10.18 0.14 -21.08
N PHE A 110 -10.59 0.70 -19.94
CA PHE A 110 -11.97 0.60 -19.45
C PHE A 110 -12.94 1.49 -20.24
N ALA A 111 -12.47 2.57 -20.85
CA ALA A 111 -13.28 3.32 -21.81
C ALA A 111 -13.63 2.48 -23.05
N ARG A 112 -12.71 1.62 -23.51
CA ARG A 112 -12.95 0.72 -24.65
C ARG A 112 -13.72 -0.54 -24.27
N TYR A 113 -13.44 -1.08 -23.09
CA TYR A 113 -13.96 -2.33 -22.56
C TYR A 113 -14.53 -2.11 -21.15
N PRO A 114 -15.75 -1.57 -21.04
CA PRO A 114 -16.32 -1.15 -19.76
C PRO A 114 -16.77 -2.31 -18.86
N ASP A 115 -16.98 -3.50 -19.41
CA ASP A 115 -17.49 -4.68 -18.72
C ASP A 115 -16.87 -5.99 -19.24
N ALA A 116 -17.22 -7.10 -18.59
CA ALA A 116 -16.72 -8.42 -18.96
C ALA A 116 -17.16 -8.86 -20.38
N PRO A 117 -18.42 -8.71 -20.81
CA PRO A 117 -18.81 -9.03 -22.18
C PRO A 117 -18.02 -8.26 -23.25
N ALA A 118 -17.80 -6.95 -23.05
CA ALA A 118 -17.04 -6.13 -23.98
C ALA A 118 -15.59 -6.60 -24.10
N LEU A 119 -14.93 -6.91 -22.98
CA LEU A 119 -13.55 -7.41 -23.00
C LEU A 119 -13.46 -8.87 -23.50
N ALA A 120 -14.46 -9.70 -23.24
CA ALA A 120 -14.51 -11.10 -23.67
C ALA A 120 -14.56 -11.25 -25.19
N ALA A 121 -15.24 -10.31 -25.86
CA ALA A 121 -15.37 -10.24 -27.32
C ALA A 121 -14.08 -9.81 -28.04
N ALA A 122 -13.10 -9.26 -27.32
CA ALA A 122 -11.84 -8.81 -27.90
C ALA A 122 -10.88 -9.97 -28.19
N THR A 123 -9.96 -9.76 -29.13
CA THR A 123 -8.73 -10.57 -29.24
C THR A 123 -7.63 -10.02 -28.33
N GLU A 124 -6.61 -10.83 -28.07
CA GLU A 124 -5.46 -10.40 -27.27
C GLU A 124 -4.75 -9.21 -27.95
N GLU A 125 -4.59 -9.26 -29.27
CA GLU A 125 -3.95 -8.24 -30.10
C GLU A 125 -4.70 -6.90 -30.11
N GLU A 126 -6.02 -6.91 -29.94
CA GLU A 126 -6.80 -5.67 -29.81
C GLU A 126 -6.60 -4.99 -28.45
N VAL A 127 -6.32 -5.78 -27.41
CA VAL A 127 -6.10 -5.30 -26.04
C VAL A 127 -4.66 -4.86 -25.82
N GLU A 128 -3.70 -5.51 -26.46
CA GLU A 128 -2.26 -5.24 -26.35
C GLU A 128 -1.88 -3.74 -26.43
N PRO A 129 -2.37 -2.94 -27.40
CA PRO A 129 -2.03 -1.51 -27.51
C PRO A 129 -2.36 -0.68 -26.27
N TYR A 130 -3.40 -1.05 -25.51
CA TYR A 130 -3.81 -0.33 -24.30
C TYR A 130 -2.84 -0.58 -23.14
N ILE A 131 -2.24 -1.77 -23.08
CA ILE A 131 -1.41 -2.21 -21.95
C ILE A 131 0.06 -2.47 -22.32
N GLN A 132 0.48 -2.13 -23.54
CA GLN A 132 1.84 -2.40 -24.06
C GLN A 132 2.96 -1.78 -23.21
N SER A 133 2.67 -0.69 -22.49
CA SER A 133 3.63 -0.03 -21.58
C SER A 133 3.85 -0.82 -20.29
N LEU A 134 3.01 -1.82 -20.00
CA LEU A 134 3.18 -2.72 -18.88
C LEU A 134 4.18 -3.83 -19.21
N GLY A 135 4.94 -4.27 -18.20
CA GLY A 135 5.77 -5.46 -18.34
C GLY A 135 4.90 -6.71 -18.55
N PHE A 136 5.38 -7.65 -19.38
CA PHE A 136 4.69 -8.91 -19.70
C PHE A 136 3.29 -8.72 -20.32
N TYR A 137 3.08 -7.62 -21.07
CA TYR A 137 1.76 -7.22 -21.55
C TYR A 137 1.03 -8.29 -22.38
N ARG A 138 1.73 -9.10 -23.20
CA ARG A 138 1.10 -10.20 -23.96
C ARG A 138 0.46 -11.25 -23.06
N ALA A 139 1.20 -11.70 -22.04
CA ALA A 139 0.67 -12.66 -21.06
C ALA A 139 -0.47 -12.05 -20.23
N LYS A 140 -0.41 -10.74 -19.97
CA LYS A 140 -1.48 -10.00 -19.30
C LYS A 140 -2.73 -9.87 -20.16
N ALA A 141 -2.61 -9.50 -21.44
CA ALA A 141 -3.71 -9.44 -22.41
C ALA A 141 -4.44 -10.78 -22.47
N LYS A 142 -3.68 -11.86 -22.67
CA LYS A 142 -4.18 -13.24 -22.60
C LYS A 142 -4.96 -13.54 -21.33
N SER A 143 -4.39 -13.15 -20.18
CA SER A 143 -5.00 -13.42 -18.87
C SER A 143 -6.33 -12.67 -18.70
N ILE A 144 -6.38 -11.38 -19.04
CA ILE A 144 -7.56 -10.54 -18.81
C ILE A 144 -8.68 -10.83 -19.84
N VAL A 145 -8.33 -11.15 -21.09
CA VAL A 145 -9.32 -11.60 -22.10
C VAL A 145 -9.90 -12.96 -21.70
N LYS A 146 -9.04 -13.91 -21.29
CA LYS A 146 -9.52 -15.21 -20.79
C LYS A 146 -10.38 -15.06 -19.54
N LEU A 147 -9.97 -14.21 -18.60
CA LEU A 147 -10.74 -13.91 -17.39
C LEU A 147 -12.12 -13.36 -17.76
N ALA A 148 -12.19 -12.39 -18.68
CA ALA A 148 -13.45 -11.80 -19.11
C ALA A 148 -14.38 -12.83 -19.75
N ARG A 149 -13.84 -13.75 -20.57
CA ARG A 149 -14.61 -14.88 -21.12
C ARG A 149 -15.15 -15.79 -20.02
N GLN A 150 -14.33 -16.16 -19.02
CA GLN A 150 -14.80 -16.96 -17.89
C GLN A 150 -15.90 -16.24 -17.09
N LEU A 151 -15.81 -14.92 -16.91
CA LEU A 151 -16.89 -14.15 -16.27
C LEU A 151 -18.18 -14.23 -17.09
N THR A 152 -18.11 -14.00 -18.40
CA THR A 152 -19.29 -14.04 -19.28
C THR A 152 -19.91 -15.44 -19.35
N ASP A 153 -19.09 -16.48 -19.49
CA ASP A 153 -19.55 -17.85 -19.72
C ASP A 153 -20.02 -18.54 -18.43
N ASP A 154 -19.31 -18.37 -17.32
CA ASP A 154 -19.54 -19.12 -16.07
C ASP A 154 -20.27 -18.31 -14.99
N TYR A 155 -20.33 -16.98 -15.13
CA TYR A 155 -20.81 -16.06 -14.08
C TYR A 155 -21.69 -14.91 -14.60
N ASP A 156 -22.30 -15.05 -15.78
CA ASP A 156 -23.22 -14.05 -16.38
C ASP A 156 -22.61 -12.64 -16.53
N GLY A 157 -21.29 -12.55 -16.68
CA GLY A 157 -20.54 -11.29 -16.78
C GLY A 157 -20.22 -10.61 -15.44
N GLU A 158 -20.66 -11.19 -14.32
CA GLU A 158 -20.51 -10.62 -12.98
C GLU A 158 -19.31 -11.19 -12.22
N VAL A 159 -18.64 -10.33 -11.44
CA VAL A 159 -17.51 -10.78 -10.60
C VAL A 159 -18.07 -11.56 -9.40
N PRO A 160 -17.66 -12.82 -9.17
CA PRO A 160 -18.21 -13.61 -8.07
C PRO A 160 -17.68 -13.15 -6.70
N GLY A 161 -18.59 -12.95 -5.74
CA GLY A 161 -18.27 -12.50 -4.37
C GLY A 161 -17.76 -13.58 -3.42
N THR A 162 -17.07 -14.63 -3.91
CA THR A 162 -16.54 -15.72 -3.06
C THR A 162 -15.14 -16.16 -3.49
N LEU A 163 -14.29 -16.50 -2.52
CA LEU A 163 -12.90 -16.90 -2.75
C LEU A 163 -12.78 -18.09 -3.72
N ASP A 164 -13.55 -19.16 -3.48
CA ASP A 164 -13.48 -20.41 -4.27
C ASP A 164 -13.85 -20.23 -5.74
N LYS A 165 -14.68 -19.24 -6.06
CA LYS A 165 -15.02 -18.89 -7.44
C LYS A 165 -13.94 -18.00 -8.06
N LEU A 166 -13.49 -16.98 -7.33
CA LEU A 166 -12.47 -16.03 -7.83
C LEU A 166 -11.16 -16.73 -8.20
N VAL A 167 -10.67 -17.67 -7.38
CA VAL A 167 -9.40 -18.37 -7.66
C VAL A 167 -9.43 -19.31 -8.88
N LYS A 168 -10.61 -19.55 -9.48
CA LYS A 168 -10.75 -20.29 -10.74
C LYS A 168 -10.54 -19.41 -11.98
N LEU A 169 -10.58 -18.08 -11.80
CA LEU A 169 -10.39 -17.12 -12.88
C LEU A 169 -8.91 -17.00 -13.26
N ALA A 170 -8.65 -16.83 -14.55
CA ALA A 170 -7.30 -16.72 -15.10
C ALA A 170 -6.54 -15.54 -14.49
N GLY A 171 -5.34 -15.80 -13.95
CA GLY A 171 -4.51 -14.77 -13.33
C GLY A 171 -4.93 -14.38 -11.90
N VAL A 172 -5.94 -15.04 -11.33
CA VAL A 172 -6.43 -14.76 -9.98
C VAL A 172 -5.94 -15.82 -8.99
N GLY A 173 -4.96 -15.44 -8.16
CA GLY A 173 -4.57 -16.22 -6.99
C GLY A 173 -5.34 -15.79 -5.73
N ARG A 174 -5.12 -16.49 -4.62
CA ARG A 174 -5.73 -16.20 -3.30
C ARG A 174 -5.56 -14.73 -2.88
N LYS A 175 -4.36 -14.16 -3.04
CA LYS A 175 -4.10 -12.75 -2.75
C LYS A 175 -5.01 -11.83 -3.58
N THR A 176 -5.05 -12.01 -4.90
CA THR A 176 -5.87 -11.19 -5.82
C THR A 176 -7.34 -11.30 -5.45
N ALA A 177 -7.81 -12.50 -5.14
CA ALA A 177 -9.18 -12.71 -4.69
C ALA A 177 -9.49 -11.96 -3.39
N ASN A 178 -8.62 -12.03 -2.38
CA ASN A 178 -8.79 -11.29 -1.12
C ASN A 178 -8.79 -9.75 -1.33
N VAL A 179 -7.97 -9.23 -2.27
CA VAL A 179 -8.01 -7.80 -2.62
C VAL A 179 -9.40 -7.41 -3.13
N VAL A 180 -9.95 -8.19 -4.07
CA VAL A 180 -11.26 -7.93 -4.69
C VAL A 180 -12.39 -8.08 -3.67
N LEU A 181 -12.40 -9.16 -2.89
CA LEU A 181 -13.38 -9.42 -1.85
C LEU A 181 -13.42 -8.30 -0.80
N GLY A 182 -12.25 -7.89 -0.31
CA GLY A 182 -12.15 -6.84 0.71
C GLY A 182 -12.62 -5.48 0.21
N ASN A 183 -12.23 -5.09 -1.01
CA ASN A 183 -12.43 -3.74 -1.51
C ASN A 183 -13.73 -3.54 -2.30
N ALA A 184 -14.22 -4.57 -3.01
CA ALA A 184 -15.45 -4.46 -3.80
C ALA A 184 -16.68 -5.08 -3.13
N PHE A 185 -16.49 -6.08 -2.27
CA PHE A 185 -17.60 -6.81 -1.64
C PHE A 185 -17.69 -6.64 -0.11
N GLY A 186 -16.73 -5.95 0.51
CA GLY A 186 -16.67 -5.78 1.96
C GLY A 186 -16.43 -7.09 2.73
N VAL A 187 -15.97 -8.15 2.05
CA VAL A 187 -15.68 -9.45 2.64
C VAL A 187 -14.24 -9.42 3.16
N PRO A 188 -13.99 -9.49 4.47
CA PRO A 188 -12.66 -9.25 5.00
C PRO A 188 -11.64 -10.29 4.55
N GLY A 189 -10.44 -9.83 4.17
CA GLY A 189 -9.35 -10.70 3.75
C GLY A 189 -7.98 -10.07 4.01
N LEU A 190 -7.05 -10.86 4.54
CA LEU A 190 -5.65 -10.47 4.62
C LEU A 190 -4.99 -10.66 3.25
N THR A 191 -4.23 -9.67 2.81
CA THR A 191 -3.54 -9.69 1.51
C THR A 191 -2.03 -9.68 1.71
N VAL A 192 -1.48 -10.87 1.97
CA VAL A 192 -0.04 -11.01 2.23
C VAL A 192 0.76 -10.78 0.94
N ASP A 193 1.32 -9.58 0.83
CA ASP A 193 2.28 -9.21 -0.20
C ASP A 193 3.71 -9.06 0.38
N THR A 194 4.63 -8.56 -0.44
CA THR A 194 6.03 -8.38 -0.02
C THR A 194 6.20 -7.31 1.05
N HIS A 195 5.28 -6.34 1.15
CA HIS A 195 5.26 -5.36 2.24
C HIS A 195 4.71 -6.01 3.51
N PHE A 196 3.54 -6.63 3.43
CA PHE A 196 2.86 -7.26 4.55
C PHE A 196 3.74 -8.33 5.22
N GLY A 197 4.30 -9.27 4.44
CA GLY A 197 5.16 -10.32 4.98
C GLY A 197 6.45 -9.77 5.62
N ARG A 198 7.10 -8.80 4.98
CA ARG A 198 8.30 -8.14 5.54
C ARG A 198 7.98 -7.42 6.84
N LEU A 199 6.91 -6.63 6.86
CA LEU A 199 6.53 -5.83 8.02
C LEU A 199 6.04 -6.72 9.16
N SER A 200 5.28 -7.78 8.88
CA SER A 200 4.82 -8.73 9.89
C SER A 200 6.01 -9.37 10.61
N ARG A 201 7.07 -9.75 9.88
CA ARG A 201 8.31 -10.24 10.48
C ARG A 201 9.08 -9.17 11.26
N ARG A 202 9.26 -7.97 10.71
CA ARG A 202 9.93 -6.85 11.42
C ARG A 202 9.23 -6.43 12.70
N MET A 203 7.91 -6.46 12.67
CA MET A 203 7.08 -6.17 13.83
C MET A 203 7.01 -7.38 14.77
N GLY A 204 7.57 -8.54 14.44
CA GLY A 204 7.49 -9.76 15.25
C GLY A 204 6.06 -10.24 15.46
N LEU A 205 5.24 -10.19 14.41
CA LEU A 205 3.89 -10.78 14.37
C LEU A 205 3.94 -12.24 13.92
N THR A 206 4.97 -12.62 13.19
CA THR A 206 5.24 -13.97 12.70
C THR A 206 6.74 -14.13 12.46
N THR A 207 7.23 -15.36 12.42
CA THR A 207 8.57 -15.73 11.96
C THR A 207 8.55 -16.43 10.60
N GLU A 208 7.38 -16.68 10.03
CA GLU A 208 7.20 -17.39 8.77
C GLU A 208 7.47 -16.47 7.57
N ASP A 209 8.04 -17.03 6.50
CA ASP A 209 8.23 -16.35 5.22
C ASP A 209 7.17 -16.75 4.18
N ASP A 210 6.53 -17.91 4.36
CA ASP A 210 5.47 -18.39 3.46
C ASP A 210 4.20 -17.53 3.61
N PRO A 211 3.67 -16.95 2.51
CA PRO A 211 2.52 -16.05 2.59
C PRO A 211 1.27 -16.63 3.23
N VAL A 212 1.01 -17.94 3.03
CA VAL A 212 -0.17 -18.61 3.57
C VAL A 212 -0.02 -18.76 5.09
N LYS A 213 1.16 -19.15 5.56
CA LYS A 213 1.41 -19.22 7.00
C LYS A 213 1.40 -17.84 7.67
N VAL A 214 1.97 -16.82 7.03
CA VAL A 214 1.87 -15.43 7.52
C VAL A 214 0.41 -14.98 7.63
N GLU A 215 -0.42 -15.33 6.65
CA GLU A 215 -1.86 -15.05 6.68
C GLU A 215 -2.52 -15.68 7.92
N HIS A 216 -2.25 -16.95 8.18
CA HIS A 216 -2.76 -17.68 9.34
C HIS A 216 -2.31 -17.07 10.67
N ASP A 217 -1.01 -16.84 10.85
CA ASP A 217 -0.47 -16.28 12.09
C ASP A 217 -1.09 -14.91 12.39
N VAL A 218 -1.19 -14.03 11.39
CA VAL A 218 -1.71 -12.68 11.58
C VAL A 218 -3.23 -12.65 11.74
N ALA A 219 -3.95 -13.59 11.13
CA ALA A 219 -5.39 -13.77 11.30
C ALA A 219 -5.79 -14.08 12.76
N GLU A 220 -4.91 -14.73 13.53
CA GLU A 220 -5.13 -14.97 14.97
C GLU A 220 -4.94 -13.70 15.83
N LEU A 221 -4.19 -12.71 15.33
CA LEU A 221 -3.83 -11.50 16.08
C LEU A 221 -4.83 -10.36 15.89
N ILE A 222 -5.35 -10.21 14.67
CA ILE A 222 -6.21 -9.10 14.24
C ILE A 222 -7.63 -9.61 13.99
N GLU A 223 -8.64 -8.86 14.47
CA GLU A 223 -10.04 -9.21 14.27
C GLU A 223 -10.41 -9.23 12.77
N PRO A 224 -11.25 -10.19 12.31
CA PRO A 224 -11.62 -10.31 10.90
C PRO A 224 -12.09 -9.01 10.25
N ARG A 225 -12.93 -8.22 10.94
CA ARG A 225 -13.43 -6.95 10.44
C ARG A 225 -12.35 -5.91 10.10
N GLU A 226 -11.13 -6.06 10.62
CA GLU A 226 -10.00 -5.16 10.36
C GLU A 226 -9.03 -5.72 9.31
N TRP A 227 -9.22 -6.92 8.77
CA TRP A 227 -8.23 -7.57 7.91
C TRP A 227 -7.90 -6.77 6.64
N THR A 228 -8.92 -6.27 5.95
CA THR A 228 -8.76 -5.48 4.73
C THR A 228 -7.99 -4.18 5.03
N ASP A 229 -8.45 -3.43 6.04
CA ASP A 229 -7.84 -2.16 6.44
C ASP A 229 -6.42 -2.34 6.98
N PHE A 230 -6.18 -3.37 7.78
CA PHE A 230 -4.85 -3.69 8.27
C PHE A 230 -3.90 -4.02 7.11
N SER A 231 -4.38 -4.71 6.08
CA SER A 231 -3.59 -4.95 4.87
C SER A 231 -3.21 -3.65 4.17
N HIS A 232 -4.16 -2.72 3.99
CA HIS A 232 -3.87 -1.39 3.41
C HIS A 232 -2.86 -0.61 4.26
N ARG A 233 -3.08 -0.54 5.58
CA ARG A 233 -2.20 0.14 6.54
C ARG A 233 -0.77 -0.40 6.50
N MET A 234 -0.60 -1.73 6.39
CA MET A 234 0.70 -2.38 6.26
C MET A 234 1.38 -2.05 4.93
N VAL A 235 0.66 -2.09 3.81
CA VAL A 235 1.20 -1.69 2.50
C VAL A 235 1.61 -0.21 2.51
N TYR A 236 0.76 0.67 3.03
CA TYR A 236 1.05 2.09 3.17
C TYR A 236 2.31 2.31 3.99
N HIS A 237 2.36 1.74 5.20
CA HIS A 237 3.52 1.86 6.08
C HIS A 237 4.81 1.36 5.42
N GLY A 238 4.74 0.22 4.73
CA GLY A 238 5.88 -0.39 4.04
C GLY A 238 6.35 0.37 2.80
N ARG A 239 5.49 1.21 2.19
CA ARG A 239 5.82 2.06 1.04
C ARG A 239 6.32 3.46 1.45
N ARG A 240 5.83 3.98 2.59
CA ARG A 240 6.07 5.36 3.03
C ARG A 240 7.20 5.49 4.05
N ILE A 241 7.35 4.52 4.95
CA ILE A 241 8.28 4.61 6.10
C ILE A 241 9.18 3.36 6.19
N CYS A 242 8.60 2.17 6.24
CA CYS A 242 9.32 0.92 6.53
C CYS A 242 9.86 0.25 5.25
N HIS A 243 10.72 0.97 4.53
CA HIS A 243 11.30 0.53 3.25
C HIS A 243 12.11 -0.76 3.38
N ALA A 244 12.17 -1.55 2.30
CA ALA A 244 12.86 -2.83 2.30
C ALA A 244 14.35 -2.72 2.67
N ARG A 245 15.08 -1.79 2.05
CA ARG A 245 16.55 -1.64 2.23
C ARG A 245 16.95 -0.81 3.45
N LYS A 246 16.36 0.38 3.60
CA LYS A 246 16.69 1.32 4.70
C LYS A 246 15.41 1.95 5.24
N PRO A 247 14.77 1.36 6.27
CA PRO A 247 13.55 1.91 6.86
C PRO A 247 13.83 3.22 7.62
N ALA A 248 12.85 4.12 7.65
CA ALA A 248 12.91 5.40 8.34
C ALA A 248 12.49 5.28 9.81
N CYS A 249 13.28 4.55 10.62
CA CYS A 249 12.92 4.20 12.01
C CYS A 249 12.74 5.42 12.92
N GLY A 250 13.47 6.51 12.69
CA GLY A 250 13.42 7.74 13.48
C GLY A 250 12.11 8.53 13.38
N VAL A 251 11.30 8.28 12.33
CA VAL A 251 9.97 8.88 12.17
C VAL A 251 8.85 7.83 12.20
N CYS A 252 9.16 6.60 12.62
CA CYS A 252 8.20 5.51 12.60
C CYS A 252 7.19 5.66 13.76
N PRO A 253 5.88 5.72 13.48
CA PRO A 253 4.86 5.93 14.51
C PRO A 253 4.71 4.76 15.47
N ILE A 254 5.34 3.62 15.23
CA ILE A 254 5.25 2.41 16.06
C ILE A 254 6.62 1.95 16.59
N ALA A 255 7.62 2.84 16.59
CA ALA A 255 9.00 2.51 16.95
C ALA A 255 9.14 1.87 18.35
N ASP A 256 8.37 2.34 19.34
CA ASP A 256 8.30 1.77 20.70
C ASP A 256 7.60 0.40 20.78
N LEU A 257 6.95 -0.06 19.70
CA LEU A 257 6.25 -1.35 19.62
C LEU A 257 6.93 -2.34 18.67
N CYS A 258 7.82 -1.86 17.80
CA CYS A 258 8.51 -2.68 16.81
C CYS A 258 9.59 -3.56 17.48
N GLN A 259 9.69 -4.83 17.05
CA GLN A 259 10.74 -5.74 17.50
C GLN A 259 12.06 -5.51 16.73
N SER A 260 11.98 -5.04 15.47
CA SER A 260 13.14 -4.71 14.62
C SER A 260 13.46 -3.21 14.57
N TRP A 261 13.05 -2.41 15.57
CA TRP A 261 13.47 -1.01 15.63
C TRP A 261 15.01 -0.91 15.66
N GLY A 262 15.56 0.03 14.88
CA GLY A 262 17.01 0.20 14.72
C GLY A 262 17.60 -0.50 13.50
N GLU A 263 16.81 -1.24 12.71
CA GLU A 263 17.27 -1.83 11.43
C GLU A 263 17.57 -0.77 10.35
N GLY A 264 17.08 0.46 10.51
CA GLY A 264 17.30 1.57 9.57
C GLY A 264 17.74 2.86 10.25
N GLU A 265 17.43 3.99 9.62
CA GLU A 265 17.82 5.31 10.13
C GLU A 265 17.04 5.68 11.39
N THR A 266 17.70 5.92 12.52
CA THR A 266 17.05 6.26 13.81
C THR A 266 17.04 7.76 14.08
N ASP A 267 17.94 8.53 13.48
CA ASP A 267 17.94 9.98 13.58
C ASP A 267 16.70 10.55 12.88
N GLU A 268 15.87 11.29 13.61
CA GLU A 268 14.59 11.81 13.10
C GLU A 268 14.78 12.66 11.83
N THR A 269 15.78 13.54 11.83
CA THR A 269 16.01 14.50 10.73
C THR A 269 16.43 13.76 9.45
N LYS A 270 17.30 12.76 9.57
CA LYS A 270 17.72 11.93 8.44
C LYS A 270 16.61 10.98 8.01
N ALA A 271 15.87 10.39 8.94
CA ALA A 271 14.77 9.47 8.65
C ALA A 271 13.63 10.18 7.92
N ARG A 272 13.32 11.44 8.26
CA ARG A 272 12.33 12.28 7.57
C ARG A 272 12.61 12.41 6.08
N LYS A 273 13.88 12.51 5.69
CA LYS A 273 14.30 12.58 4.26
C LYS A 273 14.08 11.27 3.50
N LEU A 274 13.86 10.15 4.20
CA LEU A 274 13.59 8.85 3.59
C LEU A 274 12.08 8.61 3.38
N MET A 275 11.20 9.44 3.92
CA MET A 275 9.76 9.30 3.70
C MET A 275 9.43 9.46 2.21
N LYS A 276 8.39 8.75 1.76
CA LYS A 276 7.98 8.69 0.34
C LYS A 276 6.52 9.03 0.14
N TYR A 277 6.14 9.17 -1.13
CA TYR A 277 4.78 9.52 -1.56
C TYR A 277 4.34 10.84 -0.95
N GLU A 278 3.10 10.96 -0.48
CA GLU A 278 2.59 12.18 0.13
C GLU A 278 3.32 12.58 1.41
N MET A 279 3.96 11.64 2.11
CA MET A 279 4.71 11.93 3.34
C MET A 279 6.14 12.44 3.08
N ALA A 280 6.60 12.48 1.84
CA ALA A 280 7.92 13.00 1.53
C ALA A 280 8.00 14.51 1.84
N PRO A 281 9.14 15.03 2.34
CA PRO A 281 9.31 16.46 2.60
C PRO A 281 9.01 17.30 1.35
N GLY A 282 8.27 18.40 1.51
CA GLY A 282 7.84 19.27 0.40
C GLY A 282 6.54 18.82 -0.28
N ARG A 283 5.85 17.80 0.25
CA ARG A 283 4.57 17.29 -0.28
C ARG A 283 3.40 17.48 0.69
N GLU A 284 3.54 18.41 1.63
CA GLU A 284 2.59 18.68 2.70
C GLU A 284 1.19 19.00 2.16
N ARG A 285 1.08 19.75 1.05
CA ARG A 285 -0.20 20.03 0.40
C ARG A 285 -0.90 18.76 -0.10
N LEU A 286 -0.15 17.84 -0.71
CA LEU A 286 -0.72 16.56 -1.15
C LEU A 286 -1.19 15.73 0.04
N HIS A 287 -0.39 15.67 1.11
CA HIS A 287 -0.76 14.91 2.31
C HIS A 287 -2.01 15.48 2.98
N LEU A 288 -2.11 16.81 3.11
CA LEU A 288 -3.31 17.47 3.61
C LEU A 288 -4.53 17.10 2.79
N ARG A 289 -4.42 17.10 1.46
CA ARG A 289 -5.56 16.72 0.60
C ARG A 289 -6.02 15.29 0.87
N PHE A 290 -5.11 14.33 1.05
CA PHE A 290 -5.47 12.97 1.46
C PHE A 290 -6.17 12.95 2.83
N LEU A 291 -5.64 13.68 3.82
CA LEU A 291 -6.20 13.76 5.17
C LEU A 291 -7.60 14.41 5.18
N THR A 292 -7.88 15.34 4.27
CA THR A 292 -9.19 15.96 4.09
C THR A 292 -10.11 15.17 3.15
N GLY A 293 -9.77 13.92 2.82
CA GLY A 293 -10.64 12.99 2.08
C GLY A 293 -10.59 13.10 0.56
N ALA A 294 -9.58 13.75 -0.02
CA ALA A 294 -9.42 13.76 -1.47
C ALA A 294 -9.07 12.35 -1.99
N THR A 295 -9.84 11.90 -2.99
CA THR A 295 -9.56 10.65 -3.70
C THR A 295 -8.35 10.81 -4.63
N ARG A 296 -7.69 9.71 -4.96
CA ARG A 296 -6.58 9.68 -5.94
C ARG A 296 -6.99 10.27 -7.29
N ARG A 297 -8.22 9.98 -7.75
CA ARG A 297 -8.78 10.55 -8.98
C ARG A 297 -8.89 12.08 -8.93
N GLN A 298 -9.41 12.64 -7.82
CA GLN A 298 -9.49 14.10 -7.64
C GLN A 298 -8.09 14.72 -7.64
N LEU A 299 -7.15 14.13 -6.91
CA LEU A 299 -5.77 14.61 -6.86
C LEU A 299 -5.08 14.60 -8.24
N HIS A 300 -5.31 13.56 -9.04
CA HIS A 300 -4.83 13.51 -10.42
C HIS A 300 -5.43 14.61 -11.29
N ALA A 301 -6.74 14.85 -11.19
CA ALA A 301 -7.41 15.92 -11.93
C ALA A 301 -6.91 17.32 -11.53
N GLU A 302 -6.45 17.48 -10.29
CA GLU A 302 -5.81 18.69 -9.77
C GLU A 302 -4.32 18.82 -10.14
N GLY A 303 -3.77 17.83 -10.85
CA GLY A 303 -2.38 17.85 -11.31
C GLY A 303 -1.35 17.42 -10.26
N TYR A 304 -1.77 16.83 -9.13
CA TYR A 304 -0.82 16.25 -8.19
C TYR A 304 -0.17 14.99 -8.78
N PRO A 305 1.17 14.92 -8.83
CA PRO A 305 1.83 13.66 -9.18
C PRO A 305 1.57 12.64 -8.06
N LEU A 306 1.03 11.45 -8.31
CA LEU A 306 0.81 10.44 -7.24
C LEU A 306 1.90 9.38 -7.14
N SER A 307 2.93 9.46 -7.99
CA SER A 307 4.13 8.66 -7.87
C SER A 307 5.08 9.21 -6.79
N ALA A 308 5.86 8.31 -6.21
CA ALA A 308 7.01 8.63 -5.36
C ALA A 308 8.30 8.72 -6.19
#